data_AF-A0A4R6YTT7-F1
#
_entry.id   AF-A0A4R6YTT7-F1
#
_cell.length_a   1.000
_cell.length_b   1.000
_cell.length_c   1.000
_cell.angle_alpha   90.00
_cell.angle_beta   90.00
_cell.angle_gamma   90.00
#
_symmetry.space_group_name_H-M   'P 1'
#
loop_
_entity.id
_entity.type
_entity.pdbx_description
1 polymer ?
#
loop_
_entity_poly.entity_id
_entity_poly.type
_entity_poly.pdbx_seq_one_letter_code
_entity_poly.pdbx_strand_id
1 'polypeptide(L)'
;MGYDIAIGRCLEIENETATAKVELATLRKLRPQEDFPVNSKARLRIELSICSRQRPPRQGEELFLDIDKVKIGGASQLDADGDGSFVNVDIRLLAADMDPLPRPSPADKSRGATWPPKKGR
;
A
#
# COMPACT_ATOMS: atom_id res chain seq x y z
N MET A 1 -0.31 10.17 12.44
CA MET A 1 0.15 10.62 11.11
C MET A 1 -0.30 9.53 10.16
N GLY A 2 -1.48 9.69 9.55
CA GLY A 2 -2.04 8.72 8.64
C GLY A 2 -1.42 8.87 7.26
N TYR A 3 -1.33 7.79 6.52
CA TYR A 3 -0.89 7.78 5.12
C TYR A 3 -1.80 6.86 4.32
N ASP A 4 -1.91 7.13 3.02
CA ASP A 4 -2.76 6.37 2.12
C ASP A 4 -1.98 5.24 1.44
N ILE A 5 -2.64 4.11 1.21
CA ILE A 5 -2.09 2.96 0.51
C ILE A 5 -2.67 2.93 -0.91
N ALA A 6 -1.84 3.15 -1.91
CA ALA A 6 -2.21 2.87 -3.29
C ALA A 6 -2.23 1.36 -3.51
N ILE A 7 -3.37 0.81 -3.95
CA ILE A 7 -3.50 -0.64 -4.20
C ILE A 7 -3.58 -1.00 -5.69
N GLY A 8 -4.00 -0.05 -6.53
CA GLY A 8 -4.11 -0.22 -7.98
C GLY A 8 -5.27 0.57 -8.57
N ARG A 9 -5.69 0.23 -9.79
CA ARG A 9 -6.70 1.00 -10.54
C ARG A 9 -8.11 0.54 -10.21
N CYS A 10 -8.97 1.45 -9.82
CA CYS A 10 -10.40 1.20 -9.61
C CYS A 10 -11.07 0.88 -10.95
N LEU A 11 -11.72 -0.29 -11.03
CA LEU A 11 -12.47 -0.74 -12.20
C LEU A 11 -13.94 -0.35 -12.11
N GLU A 12 -14.51 -0.48 -10.92
CA GLU A 12 -15.95 -0.29 -10.69
C GLU A 12 -16.21 0.07 -9.22
N ILE A 13 -17.30 0.79 -8.98
CA ILE A 13 -17.79 1.12 -7.64
C ILE A 13 -19.27 0.79 -7.62
N GLU A 14 -19.67 -0.15 -6.78
CA GLU A 14 -21.04 -0.64 -6.70
C GLU A 14 -21.42 -0.98 -5.26
N ASN A 15 -22.63 -0.61 -4.83
CA ASN A 15 -23.25 -1.06 -3.57
C ASN A 15 -22.30 -0.99 -2.37
N GLU A 16 -21.68 0.18 -2.17
CA GLU A 16 -20.74 0.44 -1.06
C GLU A 16 -19.43 -0.34 -1.11
N THR A 17 -19.11 -0.94 -2.25
CA THR A 17 -17.85 -1.64 -2.52
C THR A 17 -17.16 -1.08 -3.75
N ALA A 18 -15.84 -0.97 -3.71
CA ALA A 18 -14.99 -0.65 -4.85
C ALA A 18 -14.25 -1.92 -5.30
N THR A 19 -14.27 -2.19 -6.60
CA THR A 19 -13.49 -3.25 -7.23
C THR A 19 -12.31 -2.61 -7.94
N ALA A 20 -11.09 -2.96 -7.55
CA ALA A 20 -9.87 -2.49 -8.19
C ALA A 20 -9.05 -3.65 -8.76
N LYS A 21 -8.38 -3.37 -9.88
CA LYS A 21 -7.30 -4.20 -10.36
C LYS A 21 -6.07 -3.94 -9.49
N VAL A 22 -5.60 -4.97 -8.82
CA VAL A 22 -4.43 -4.89 -7.94
C VAL A 22 -3.15 -5.27 -8.67
N GLU A 23 -2.05 -4.62 -8.29
CA GLU A 23 -0.74 -4.96 -8.82
C GLU A 23 -0.13 -6.18 -8.12
N LEU A 24 0.85 -6.81 -8.78
CA LEU A 24 1.54 -8.00 -8.29
C LEU A 24 2.14 -7.81 -6.89
N ALA A 25 2.65 -6.62 -6.59
CA ALA A 25 3.20 -6.29 -5.27
C ALA A 25 2.13 -6.36 -4.16
N THR A 26 0.93 -5.86 -4.44
CA THR A 26 -0.22 -5.92 -3.52
C THR A 26 -0.68 -7.37 -3.32
N LEU A 27 -0.74 -8.15 -4.41
CA LEU A 27 -1.10 -9.57 -4.36
C LEU A 27 -0.14 -10.39 -3.50
N ARG A 28 1.17 -10.21 -3.69
CA ARG A 28 2.21 -10.88 -2.90
C ARG A 28 2.13 -10.54 -1.42
N LYS A 29 1.65 -9.35 -1.05
CA LYS A 29 1.41 -9.00 0.36
C LYS A 29 0.18 -9.70 0.94
N LEU A 30 -0.91 -9.76 0.18
CA LEU A 30 -2.16 -10.40 0.61
C LEU A 30 -2.05 -11.92 0.67
N ARG A 31 -1.28 -12.51 -0.24
CA ARG A 31 -1.15 -13.95 -0.46
C ARG A 31 0.32 -14.30 -0.75
N PRO A 32 1.21 -14.18 0.23
CA PRO A 32 2.65 -14.42 0.03
C PRO A 32 3.00 -15.88 -0.31
N GLN A 33 2.08 -16.81 -0.03
CA GLN A 33 2.24 -18.25 -0.30
C GLN A 33 1.86 -18.64 -1.74
N GLU A 34 1.34 -17.70 -2.53
CA GLU A 34 0.77 -17.97 -3.86
C GLU A 34 1.62 -17.31 -4.96
N ASP A 35 1.91 -18.07 -6.02
CA ASP A 35 2.72 -17.58 -7.15
C ASP A 35 1.81 -16.96 -8.21
N PHE A 36 1.71 -15.63 -8.19
CA PHE A 36 0.88 -14.89 -9.13
C PHE A 36 1.60 -14.65 -10.46
N PRO A 37 0.93 -14.85 -11.61
CA PRO A 37 1.50 -14.52 -12.91
C PRO A 37 1.70 -13.00 -13.05
N VAL A 38 2.71 -12.61 -13.84
CA VAL A 38 3.03 -11.20 -14.13
C VAL A 38 1.85 -10.45 -14.76
N ASN A 39 1.02 -11.15 -15.54
CA ASN A 39 -0.22 -10.63 -16.13
C ASN A 39 -1.47 -11.11 -15.40
N SER A 40 -1.41 -11.20 -14.07
CA SER A 40 -2.57 -11.54 -13.24
C SER A 40 -3.71 -10.55 -13.49
N LYS A 41 -4.91 -11.10 -13.70
CA LYS A 41 -6.15 -10.34 -13.85
C LYS A 41 -6.82 -10.09 -12.51
N ALA A 42 -6.01 -10.07 -11.45
CA ALA A 42 -6.54 -10.13 -10.11
C ALA A 42 -7.33 -8.87 -9.75
N ARG A 43 -8.47 -9.08 -9.10
CA ARG A 43 -9.39 -8.02 -8.71
C ARG A 43 -9.60 -8.08 -7.21
N LEU A 44 -9.42 -6.94 -6.55
CA LEU A 44 -9.69 -6.80 -5.14
C LEU A 44 -10.96 -5.97 -4.98
N ARG A 45 -11.96 -6.56 -4.34
CA ARG A 45 -13.19 -5.90 -3.90
C ARG A 45 -13.03 -5.51 -2.44
N ILE A 46 -13.30 -4.25 -2.15
CA ILE A 46 -13.16 -3.67 -0.82
C ILE A 46 -14.34 -2.77 -0.50
N GLU A 47 -14.65 -2.63 0.79
CA GLU A 47 -15.68 -1.72 1.24
C GLU A 47 -15.25 -0.24 1.11
N LEU A 48 -16.15 0.65 0.71
CA LEU A 48 -15.85 2.09 0.62
C LEU A 48 -15.49 2.69 1.99
N SER A 49 -15.94 2.08 3.09
CA SER A 49 -15.62 2.48 4.46
C SER A 49 -14.13 2.43 4.81
N ILE A 50 -13.35 1.61 4.10
CA ILE A 50 -11.89 1.49 4.27
C ILE A 50 -11.08 2.31 3.26
N CYS A 51 -11.73 2.91 2.27
CA CYS A 51 -11.08 3.81 1.32
C CYS A 51 -10.68 5.14 1.98
N SER A 52 -9.69 5.81 1.40
CA SER A 52 -9.23 7.11 1.86
C SER A 52 -10.33 8.17 1.72
N ARG A 53 -10.54 8.96 2.78
CA ARG A 53 -11.42 10.13 2.74
C ARG A 53 -10.80 11.32 2.02
N GLN A 54 -9.47 11.38 1.97
CA GLN A 54 -8.75 12.45 1.28
C GLN A 54 -8.72 12.20 -0.23
N ARG A 55 -8.63 10.92 -0.62
CA ARG A 55 -8.60 10.48 -2.02
C ARG A 55 -9.74 9.50 -2.25
N PRO A 56 -10.96 10.00 -2.51
CA PRO A 56 -12.11 9.14 -2.67
C PRO A 56 -11.94 8.23 -3.90
N PRO A 57 -12.45 7.00 -3.82
CA PRO A 57 -12.42 6.05 -4.94
C PRO A 57 -13.16 6.63 -6.15
N ARG A 58 -12.54 6.55 -7.32
CA ARG A 58 -13.13 6.95 -8.60
C ARG A 58 -12.84 5.92 -9.66
N GLN A 59 -13.87 5.57 -10.42
CA GLN A 59 -13.75 4.61 -11.51
C GLN A 59 -12.71 5.08 -12.54
N GLY A 60 -11.79 4.20 -12.91
CA GLY A 60 -10.70 4.49 -13.84
C GLY A 60 -9.47 5.15 -13.21
N GLU A 61 -9.57 5.65 -11.98
CA GLU A 61 -8.45 6.26 -11.24
C GLU A 61 -7.80 5.27 -10.27
N GLU A 62 -6.69 5.70 -9.66
CA GLU A 62 -5.99 4.94 -8.64
C GLU A 62 -6.78 4.92 -7.33
N LEU A 63 -6.86 3.74 -6.71
CA LEU A 63 -7.61 3.49 -5.49
C LEU A 63 -6.68 3.56 -4.28
N PHE A 64 -7.04 4.42 -3.32
CA PHE A 64 -6.29 4.69 -2.12
C PHE A 64 -7.05 4.22 -0.87
N LEU A 65 -6.37 3.50 0.02
CA LEU A 65 -6.91 3.04 1.30
C LEU A 65 -6.34 3.83 2.46
N ASP A 66 -7.18 4.05 3.48
CA ASP A 66 -6.75 4.72 4.70
C ASP A 66 -6.06 3.71 5.62
N ILE A 67 -4.81 3.98 6.02
CA ILE A 67 -4.04 3.05 6.88
C ILE A 67 -4.73 2.77 8.22
N ASP A 68 -5.36 3.77 8.83
CA ASP A 68 -6.01 3.62 10.13
C ASP A 68 -7.23 2.70 9.98
N LYS A 69 -7.95 2.78 8.86
CA LYS A 69 -9.04 1.86 8.51
C LYS A 69 -8.55 0.46 8.17
N VAL A 70 -7.48 0.35 7.39
CA VAL A 70 -6.90 -0.95 7.00
C VAL A 70 -6.42 -1.72 8.24
N LYS A 71 -5.84 -1.04 9.23
CA LYS A 71 -5.44 -1.66 10.51
C LYS A 71 -6.62 -2.18 11.33
N ILE A 72 -7.75 -1.48 11.32
CA ILE A 72 -9.00 -1.96 11.94
C ILE A 72 -9.51 -3.22 11.22
N GLY A 73 -9.23 -3.36 9.93
CA GLY A 73 -9.72 -4.44 9.08
C GLY A 73 -11.09 -4.12 8.52
N GLY A 74 -11.48 -4.85 7.48
CA GLY A 74 -12.76 -4.68 6.81
C GLY A 74 -13.07 -5.85 5.89
N ALA A 75 -14.28 -5.87 5.34
CA ALA A 75 -14.63 -6.86 4.32
C ALA A 75 -13.82 -6.59 3.05
N SER A 76 -12.96 -7.55 2.70
CA SER A 76 -12.16 -7.53 1.48
C SER A 76 -12.14 -8.90 0.84
N GLN A 77 -12.37 -8.91 -0.47
CA GLN A 77 -12.41 -10.12 -1.27
C GLN A 77 -11.46 -10.00 -2.44
N LEU A 78 -10.65 -11.02 -2.67
CA LEU A 78 -9.70 -11.08 -3.76
C LEU A 78 -10.14 -12.16 -4.75
N ASP A 79 -10.20 -11.81 -6.02
CA ASP A 79 -10.28 -12.75 -7.14
C ASP A 79 -8.88 -12.79 -7.76
N ALA A 80 -8.11 -13.83 -7.44
CA ALA A 80 -6.72 -13.99 -7.85
C ALA A 80 -6.58 -14.25 -9.36
N ASP A 81 -7.47 -15.09 -9.89
CA ASP A 81 -7.42 -15.59 -11.25
C ASP A 81 -8.13 -14.67 -12.26
N GLY A 82 -9.00 -13.77 -11.80
CA GLY A 82 -9.83 -12.96 -12.69
C GLY A 82 -11.02 -13.74 -13.26
N ASP A 83 -11.37 -14.86 -12.63
CA ASP A 83 -12.45 -15.77 -13.00
C ASP A 83 -13.80 -15.37 -12.34
N GLY A 84 -13.75 -14.43 -11.39
CA GLY A 84 -14.91 -14.06 -10.56
C GLY A 84 -15.03 -14.89 -9.29
N SER A 85 -14.01 -15.68 -8.97
CA SER A 85 -13.92 -16.48 -7.75
C SER A 85 -13.34 -15.64 -6.61
N PHE A 86 -14.23 -14.91 -5.92
CA PHE A 86 -13.85 -14.01 -4.83
C PHE A 86 -13.63 -14.76 -3.50
N VAL A 87 -12.41 -14.72 -2.98
CA VAL A 87 -12.06 -15.26 -1.66
C VAL A 87 -11.86 -14.15 -0.65
N ASN A 88 -12.33 -14.33 0.59
CA ASN A 88 -12.05 -13.38 1.66
C ASN A 88 -10.55 -13.34 1.94
N VAL A 89 -9.99 -12.13 1.99
CA VAL A 89 -8.59 -11.87 2.33
C VAL A 89 -8.52 -10.88 3.48
N ASP A 90 -7.45 -10.96 4.27
CA ASP A 90 -7.22 -10.01 5.35
C ASP A 90 -6.46 -8.79 4.82
N ILE A 91 -7.15 -7.65 4.67
CA ILE A 91 -6.55 -6.39 4.20
C ILE A 91 -5.47 -5.86 5.14
N ARG A 92 -5.47 -6.27 6.42
CA ARG A 92 -4.45 -5.84 7.40
C ARG A 92 -3.04 -6.25 6.99
N LEU A 93 -2.90 -7.28 6.18
CA LEU A 93 -1.62 -7.72 5.62
C LEU A 93 -0.96 -6.64 4.74
N LEU A 94 -1.75 -5.74 4.13
CA LEU A 94 -1.19 -4.59 3.40
C LEU A 94 -0.48 -3.60 4.34
N ALA A 95 -0.98 -3.46 5.56
CA ALA A 95 -0.44 -2.57 6.59
C ALA A 95 0.73 -3.19 7.38
N ALA A 96 0.83 -4.53 7.42
CA ALA A 96 1.77 -5.25 8.28
C ALA A 96 3.25 -5.00 7.96
N ASP A 97 3.58 -4.70 6.70
CA ASP A 97 4.97 -4.54 6.24
C ASP A 97 5.33 -3.08 5.91
N MET A 98 4.47 -2.13 6.29
CA MET A 98 4.72 -0.70 6.11
C MET A 98 5.05 -0.05 7.46
N ASP A 99 6.13 -0.51 8.06
CA ASP A 99 6.77 0.27 9.10
C ASP A 99 7.34 1.52 8.41
N PRO A 100 6.93 2.74 8.80
CA PRO A 100 7.55 3.93 8.26
C PRO A 100 9.03 3.85 8.61
N LEU A 101 9.89 3.74 7.59
CA LEU A 101 11.34 3.86 7.78
C LEU A 101 11.56 5.05 8.71
N PRO A 102 12.24 4.86 9.86
CA PRO A 102 12.48 5.95 10.79
C PRO A 102 13.11 7.08 9.98
N ARG A 103 12.54 8.30 10.11
CA ARG A 103 13.06 9.48 9.41
C ARG A 103 14.57 9.49 9.61
N PRO A 104 15.38 9.71 8.56
CA PRO A 104 16.80 9.90 8.75
C PRO A 104 16.96 11.02 9.77
N SER A 105 17.44 10.67 10.97
CA SER A 105 17.81 11.66 11.97
C SER A 105 18.74 12.63 11.26
N PRO A 106 18.51 13.96 11.30
CA PRO A 106 19.46 14.91 10.75
C PRO A 106 20.78 14.63 11.44
N ALA A 107 21.72 14.05 10.70
CA ALA A 107 23.07 13.83 11.19
C ALA A 107 23.56 15.18 11.69
N ASP A 108 23.79 15.27 13.00
CA ASP A 108 24.45 16.38 13.63
C ASP A 108 25.69 16.70 12.79
N LYS A 109 25.62 17.80 12.02
CA LYS A 109 26.78 18.51 11.54
C LYS A 109 27.46 19.10 12.77
N SER A 110 28.05 18.25 13.61
CA SER A 110 29.00 18.69 14.62
C SER A 110 30.21 19.20 13.87
N ARG A 111 30.37 20.52 13.90
CA ARG A 111 31.52 21.28 13.47
C ARG A 111 32.82 20.58 13.87
N GLY A 112 33.51 19.99 12.90
CA GLY A 112 34.85 19.42 13.04
C GLY A 112 35.81 20.01 12.03
N ALA A 113 35.76 21.32 11.80
CA ALA A 113 36.82 22.01 11.08
C ALA A 113 38.03 22.18 12.02
N THR A 114 38.88 21.17 12.10
CA THR A 114 40.24 21.33 12.64
C THR A 114 41.21 21.08 11.50
N TRP A 115 41.63 22.18 10.85
CA TRP A 115 42.79 22.20 9.97
C TRP A 115 44.05 21.78 10.76
N PRO A 116 44.90 20.88 10.26
CA PRO A 116 46.24 20.73 10.81
C PRO A 116 47.11 21.92 10.38
N PRO A 117 47.95 22.49 11.27
CA PRO A 117 48.87 23.55 10.89
C PRO A 117 49.96 23.01 9.95
N LYS A 118 50.27 23.79 8.91
CA LYS A 118 51.38 23.55 7.99
C LYS A 118 52.71 23.48 8.76
N LYS A 119 53.43 22.35 8.68
CA LYS A 119 54.86 22.29 9.02
C LYS A 119 55.66 22.48 7.73
N GLY A 120 56.52 23.51 7.75
CA GLY A 120 57.40 23.84 6.64
C GLY A 120 58.51 22.83 6.43
N ARG A 121 59.06 22.87 5.22
CA ARG A 121 60.46 22.67 4.93
C ARG A 121 60.80 23.40 3.63
#